data_AF-A0A1W4X853-F1
#
_entry.id   AF-A0A1W4X853-F1
#
_cell.length_a   1.000
_cell.length_b   1.000
_cell.length_c   1.000
_cell.angle_alpha   90.00
_cell.angle_beta   90.00
_cell.angle_gamma   90.00
#
_symmetry.space_group_name_H-M   'P 1'
#
loop_
_entity.id
_entity.type
_entity.pdbx_description
1 polymer ?
#
loop_
_entity_poly.entity_id
_entity_poly.type
_entity_poly.pdbx_seq_one_letter_code
_entity_poly.pdbx_strand_id
1 'polypeptide(L)'
;MGITGLLPFLESISKKSHISEFRDSVVAIDAYCWLHKGSFSCSEKLVRGEETFAHIRYCLKYVNMLLNFNITPILVFDGQHLEAKKETELKRREDRKLARRRASELLALGKAHEARQYLRRCVDITHEMALQLIKACRKINVDCIVAPYEADAQLAFLNTQGIADLVITEDSDLLLFGCKKSGWLKRCPRVGLSRNQPTLLTMFRKMETKD
;
A
#
# COMPACT_ATOMS: atom_id res chain seq x y z
N MET A 1 -6.74 2.00 -4.49
CA MET A 1 -7.82 2.88 -3.99
C MET A 1 -7.84 4.10 -4.93
N GLY A 2 -8.75 5.06 -4.75
CA GLY A 2 -8.78 6.29 -5.56
C GLY A 2 -9.69 6.34 -6.80
N ILE A 3 -9.43 7.31 -7.67
CA ILE A 3 -10.24 7.64 -8.85
C ILE A 3 -10.31 6.49 -9.85
N THR A 4 -11.53 6.01 -10.07
CA THR A 4 -11.80 4.91 -11.00
C THR A 4 -11.46 5.33 -12.44
N GLY A 5 -10.64 4.53 -13.13
CA GLY A 5 -10.27 4.76 -14.53
C GLY A 5 -9.09 5.72 -14.76
N LEU A 6 -8.55 6.34 -13.71
CA LEU A 6 -7.45 7.29 -13.86
C LEU A 6 -6.13 6.61 -14.29
N LEU A 7 -5.75 5.48 -13.67
CA LEU A 7 -4.50 4.80 -14.03
C LEU A 7 -4.44 4.34 -15.50
N PRO A 8 -5.48 3.69 -16.07
CA PRO A 8 -5.51 3.39 -17.50
C PRO A 8 -5.41 4.65 -18.38
N PHE A 9 -6.05 5.74 -17.97
CA PHE A 9 -6.00 7.00 -18.70
C PHE A 9 -4.58 7.60 -18.76
N LEU A 10 -3.80 7.43 -17.70
CA LEU A 10 -2.43 7.94 -17.59
C LEU A 10 -1.35 6.97 -18.11
N GLU A 11 -1.73 5.86 -18.76
CA GLU A 11 -0.78 4.85 -19.23
C GLU A 11 0.23 5.44 -20.23
N SER A 12 -0.20 6.36 -21.10
CA SER A 12 0.66 7.03 -22.08
C SER A 12 1.78 7.88 -21.47
N ILE A 13 1.59 8.33 -20.22
CA ILE A 13 2.57 9.14 -19.47
C ILE A 13 3.28 8.34 -18.37
N SER A 14 3.02 7.03 -18.32
CA SER A 14 3.67 6.10 -17.38
C SER A 14 4.99 5.59 -17.94
N LYS A 15 6.01 5.50 -17.08
CA LYS A 15 7.27 4.81 -17.39
C LYS A 15 7.45 3.61 -16.47
N LYS A 16 7.71 2.45 -17.06
CA LYS A 16 8.19 1.29 -16.29
C LYS A 16 9.69 1.50 -16.03
N SER A 17 10.06 1.49 -14.76
CA SER A 17 11.45 1.63 -14.32
C SER A 17 11.82 0.55 -13.33
N HIS A 18 13.10 0.25 -13.26
CA HIS A 18 13.63 -0.66 -12.29
C HIS A 18 13.88 0.07 -10.95
N ILE A 19 13.67 -0.60 -9.81
CA ILE A 19 13.87 0.04 -8.50
C ILE A 19 15.32 0.53 -8.30
N SER A 20 16.30 -0.11 -8.94
CA SER A 20 17.70 0.31 -8.88
C SER A 20 17.98 1.66 -9.53
N GLU A 21 17.08 2.17 -10.38
CA GLU A 21 17.19 3.54 -10.94
C GLU A 21 17.02 4.61 -9.87
N PHE A 22 16.51 4.25 -8.69
CA PHE A 22 16.24 5.14 -7.57
C PHE A 22 17.23 4.93 -6.40
N ARG A 23 18.39 4.35 -6.67
CA ARG A 23 19.46 4.22 -5.67
C ARG A 23 19.80 5.58 -5.06
N ASP A 24 20.11 5.59 -3.77
CA ASP A 24 20.47 6.76 -2.97
C ASP A 24 19.34 7.83 -2.84
N SER A 25 18.11 7.48 -3.20
CA SER A 25 16.94 8.35 -3.05
C SER A 25 16.18 8.11 -1.75
N VAL A 26 15.41 9.12 -1.34
CA VAL A 26 14.44 9.02 -0.24
C VAL A 26 13.05 8.74 -0.81
N VAL A 27 12.39 7.70 -0.31
CA VAL A 27 11.09 7.26 -0.82
C VAL A 27 10.06 7.22 0.30
N ALA A 28 9.00 8.02 0.15
CA ALA A 28 7.85 7.99 1.05
C ALA A 28 6.85 6.92 0.61
N ILE A 29 6.31 6.15 1.55
CA ILE A 29 5.53 4.94 1.25
C ILE A 29 4.19 5.01 1.98
N ASP A 30 3.10 4.83 1.24
CA ASP A 30 1.79 4.55 1.83
C ASP A 30 1.79 3.16 2.48
N ALA A 31 1.85 3.14 3.82
CA ALA A 31 1.93 1.91 4.58
C ALA A 31 0.61 1.12 4.57
N TYR A 32 -0.55 1.79 4.47
CA TYR A 32 -1.86 1.12 4.49
C TYR A 32 -2.08 0.31 3.21
N CYS A 33 -1.63 0.80 2.06
CA CYS A 33 -1.62 0.02 0.82
C CYS A 33 -0.90 -1.33 0.98
N TRP A 34 0.27 -1.33 1.62
CA TRP A 34 1.04 -2.56 1.85
C TRP A 34 0.42 -3.46 2.92
N LEU A 35 -0.10 -2.90 4.01
CA LEU A 35 -0.81 -3.65 5.04
C LEU A 35 -2.03 -4.38 4.48
N HIS A 36 -2.83 -3.69 3.66
CA HIS A 36 -3.97 -4.28 2.94
C HIS A 36 -3.52 -5.47 2.09
N LYS A 37 -2.48 -5.31 1.25
CA LYS A 37 -1.97 -6.42 0.43
C LYS A 37 -1.39 -7.57 1.23
N GLY A 38 -0.62 -7.26 2.28
CA GLY A 38 -0.03 -8.27 3.16
C GLY A 38 -1.10 -9.11 3.85
N SER A 39 -2.20 -8.47 4.23
CA SER A 39 -3.32 -9.12 4.91
C SER A 39 -4.01 -10.19 4.07
N PHE A 40 -3.98 -10.11 2.72
CA PHE A 40 -4.65 -11.09 1.85
C PHE A 40 -4.13 -12.51 2.07
N SER A 41 -2.84 -12.66 2.37
CA SER A 41 -2.20 -13.95 2.63
C SER A 41 -2.61 -14.59 3.96
N CYS A 42 -3.11 -13.79 4.91
CA CYS A 42 -3.53 -14.23 6.24
C CYS A 42 -4.96 -13.80 6.58
N SER A 43 -5.78 -13.53 5.56
CA SER A 43 -7.13 -12.99 5.71
C SER A 43 -8.04 -13.89 6.54
N GLU A 44 -7.94 -15.21 6.38
CA GLU A 44 -8.71 -16.18 7.18
C GLU A 44 -8.40 -16.08 8.68
N LYS A 45 -7.11 -16.05 9.03
CA LYS A 45 -6.65 -15.89 10.43
C LYS A 45 -7.13 -14.57 11.02
N LEU A 46 -6.92 -13.47 10.29
CA LEU A 46 -7.35 -12.14 10.72
C LEU A 46 -8.87 -12.07 10.94
N VAL A 47 -9.67 -12.68 10.06
CA VAL A 47 -11.13 -12.70 10.19
C VAL A 47 -11.58 -13.54 11.39
N ARG A 48 -10.84 -14.60 11.75
CA ARG A 48 -11.06 -15.41 12.95
C ARG A 48 -10.56 -14.77 14.25
N GLY A 49 -9.86 -13.64 14.17
CA GLY A 49 -9.23 -13.01 15.34
C GLY A 49 -7.97 -13.75 15.82
N GLU A 50 -7.40 -14.62 14.99
CA GLU A 50 -6.14 -15.29 15.30
C GLU A 50 -4.95 -14.35 15.07
N GLU A 51 -4.01 -14.33 16.01
CA GLU A 51 -2.78 -13.53 15.89
C GLU A 51 -1.92 -14.01 14.70
N THR A 52 -1.38 -13.05 13.93
CA THR A 52 -0.52 -13.35 12.79
C THR A 52 0.40 -12.19 12.44
N PHE A 53 1.66 -12.50 12.12
CA PHE A 53 2.66 -11.52 11.66
C PHE A 53 2.90 -11.60 10.14
N ALA A 54 2.08 -12.33 9.39
CA ALA A 54 2.28 -12.51 7.95
C ALA A 54 2.19 -11.18 7.17
N HIS A 55 1.28 -10.29 7.56
CA HIS A 55 1.13 -8.96 6.96
C HIS A 55 2.34 -8.05 7.28
N ILE A 56 2.89 -8.12 8.50
CA ILE A 56 4.13 -7.41 8.87
C ILE A 56 5.32 -7.91 8.06
N ARG A 57 5.51 -9.24 7.97
CA ARG A 57 6.57 -9.85 7.16
C ARG A 57 6.46 -9.46 5.69
N TYR A 58 5.24 -9.33 5.17
CA TYR A 58 5.01 -8.84 3.83
C TYR A 58 5.55 -7.41 3.66
N CYS A 59 5.21 -6.47 4.54
CA CYS A 59 5.71 -5.09 4.46
C CYS A 59 7.23 -5.02 4.60
N LEU A 60 7.79 -5.67 5.64
CA LEU A 60 9.24 -5.68 5.90
C LEU A 60 10.05 -6.26 4.73
N LYS A 61 9.49 -7.22 3.99
CA LYS A 61 10.14 -7.73 2.79
C LYS A 61 10.41 -6.62 1.77
N TYR A 62 9.46 -5.72 1.55
CA TYR A 62 9.64 -4.60 0.62
C TYR A 62 10.52 -3.51 1.20
N VAL A 63 10.42 -3.22 2.50
CA VAL A 63 11.35 -2.31 3.19
C VAL A 63 12.79 -2.79 3.03
N ASN A 64 13.07 -4.04 3.34
CA ASN A 64 14.41 -4.62 3.19
C ASN A 64 14.88 -4.63 1.74
N MET A 65 13.96 -4.82 0.78
CA MET A 65 14.29 -4.72 -0.65
C MET A 65 14.75 -3.30 -1.01
N LEU A 66 14.07 -2.26 -0.52
CA LEU A 66 14.48 -0.86 -0.75
C LEU A 66 15.84 -0.56 -0.12
N LEU A 67 16.04 -0.97 1.14
CA LEU A 67 17.31 -0.81 1.84
C LEU A 67 18.48 -1.49 1.10
N ASN A 68 18.26 -2.68 0.54
CA ASN A 68 19.26 -3.39 -0.26
C ASN A 68 19.67 -2.67 -1.57
N PHE A 69 18.84 -1.75 -2.05
CA PHE A 69 19.14 -0.88 -3.19
C PHE A 69 19.67 0.50 -2.76
N ASN A 70 20.03 0.66 -1.49
CA ASN A 70 20.43 1.94 -0.87
C ASN A 70 19.35 3.01 -1.03
N ILE A 71 18.08 2.62 -0.92
CA ILE A 71 16.95 3.55 -0.92
C ILE A 71 16.52 3.75 0.53
N THR A 72 16.35 5.00 0.95
CA THR A 72 15.92 5.36 2.31
C THR A 72 14.39 5.43 2.36
N PRO A 73 13.70 4.47 3.01
CA PRO A 73 12.24 4.46 3.05
C PRO A 73 11.71 5.27 4.24
N ILE A 74 10.64 6.04 4.02
CA ILE A 74 9.83 6.68 5.06
C ILE A 74 8.41 6.12 4.96
N LEU A 75 7.98 5.35 5.95
CA LEU A 75 6.62 4.81 5.97
C LEU A 75 5.66 5.84 6.56
N VAL A 76 4.60 6.14 5.82
CA VAL A 76 3.53 7.06 6.24
C VAL A 76 2.26 6.27 6.51
N PHE A 77 1.66 6.52 7.66
CA PHE A 77 0.44 5.88 8.14
C PHE A 77 -0.68 6.90 8.27
N ASP A 78 -1.91 6.47 7.98
CA ASP A 78 -3.10 7.26 8.33
C ASP A 78 -3.18 7.44 9.86
N GLY A 79 -3.62 8.64 10.26
CA GLY A 79 -3.98 9.01 11.61
C GLY A 79 -5.49 9.13 11.77
N GLN A 80 -5.97 10.32 12.11
CA GLN A 80 -7.38 10.52 12.46
C GLN A 80 -8.29 10.48 11.22
N HIS A 81 -9.52 10.02 11.44
CA HIS A 81 -10.53 9.99 10.40
C HIS A 81 -11.02 11.40 10.02
N LEU A 82 -11.15 11.65 8.73
CA LEU A 82 -11.66 12.91 8.17
C LEU A 82 -13.18 12.85 7.99
N GLU A 83 -13.92 13.84 8.48
CA GLU A 83 -15.39 13.87 8.36
C GLU A 83 -15.88 13.80 6.91
N ALA A 84 -15.15 14.42 5.98
CA ALA A 84 -15.46 14.38 4.55
C ALA A 84 -15.43 12.96 3.94
N LYS A 85 -14.75 11.99 4.57
CA LYS A 85 -14.71 10.60 4.13
C LYS A 85 -15.63 9.67 4.93
N LYS A 86 -16.48 10.21 5.81
CA LYS A 86 -17.39 9.43 6.66
C LYS A 86 -18.29 8.50 5.87
N GLU A 87 -18.87 8.96 4.77
CA GLU A 87 -19.73 8.13 3.91
C GLU A 87 -18.96 6.99 3.24
N THR A 88 -17.74 7.26 2.78
CA THR A 88 -16.87 6.25 2.17
C THR A 88 -16.50 5.17 3.17
N GLU A 89 -16.17 5.54 4.41
CA GLU A 89 -15.86 4.58 5.47
C GLU A 89 -17.09 3.78 5.92
N LEU A 90 -18.27 4.41 5.97
CA LEU A 90 -19.53 3.70 6.22
C LEU A 90 -19.79 2.64 5.14
N LYS A 91 -19.66 3.00 3.86
CA LYS A 91 -19.81 2.06 2.75
C LYS A 91 -18.80 0.93 2.82
N ARG A 92 -17.53 1.23 3.09
CA ARG A 92 -16.48 0.21 3.29
C ARG A 92 -16.83 -0.74 4.44
N ARG A 93 -17.36 -0.21 5.55
CA ARG A 93 -17.80 -1.01 6.70
C ARG A 93 -18.98 -1.93 6.35
N GLU A 94 -19.94 -1.43 5.58
CA GLU A 94 -21.08 -2.22 5.09
C GLU A 94 -20.64 -3.33 4.13
N ASP A 95 -19.76 -3.02 3.18
CA ASP A 95 -19.19 -3.98 2.25
C ASP A 95 -18.43 -5.09 2.99
N ARG A 96 -17.66 -4.75 4.05
CA ARG A 96 -17.00 -5.74 4.92
C ARG A 96 -18.01 -6.65 5.62
N LYS A 97 -19.11 -6.09 6.13
CA LYS A 97 -20.19 -6.89 6.78
C LYS A 97 -20.84 -7.85 5.79
N LEU A 98 -21.16 -7.40 4.58
CA LEU A 98 -21.75 -8.23 3.54
C LEU A 98 -20.79 -9.35 3.10
N ALA A 99 -19.52 -9.01 2.88
CA ALA A 99 -18.47 -9.98 2.56
C ALA A 99 -18.33 -11.04 3.67
N ARG A 100 -18.43 -10.65 4.94
CA ARG A 100 -18.35 -11.57 6.08
C ARG A 100 -19.51 -12.56 6.10
N ARG A 101 -20.74 -12.10 5.84
CA ARG A 101 -21.91 -12.99 5.72
C ARG A 101 -21.72 -14.01 4.59
N ARG A 102 -21.34 -13.54 3.39
CA ARG A 102 -21.07 -14.41 2.24
C ARG A 102 -19.93 -15.41 2.48
N ALA A 103 -18.85 -14.97 3.12
CA ALA A 103 -17.75 -15.87 3.49
C ALA A 103 -18.22 -16.97 4.46
N SER A 104 -19.02 -16.62 5.46
CA SER A 104 -19.57 -17.58 6.43
C SER A 104 -20.49 -18.60 5.78
N GLU A 105 -21.39 -18.17 4.89
CA GLU A 105 -22.28 -19.06 4.11
C GLU A 105 -21.48 -20.07 3.29
N LEU A 106 -20.47 -19.61 2.54
CA LEU A 106 -19.63 -20.46 1.69
C LEU A 106 -18.80 -21.44 2.51
N LEU A 107 -18.29 -21.03 3.68
CA LEU A 107 -17.56 -21.92 4.59
C LEU A 107 -18.47 -23.01 5.16
N ALA A 108 -19.71 -22.68 5.54
CA ALA A 108 -20.69 -23.66 6.00
C ALA A 108 -21.06 -24.69 4.92
N LEU A 109 -21.01 -24.30 3.65
CA LEU A 109 -21.21 -25.18 2.49
C LEU A 109 -19.94 -25.96 2.08
N GLY A 110 -18.84 -25.85 2.82
CA GLY A 110 -17.55 -26.49 2.48
C GLY A 110 -16.82 -25.87 1.28
N LYS A 111 -17.31 -24.74 0.74
CA LYS A 111 -16.75 -24.04 -0.43
C LYS A 111 -15.62 -23.09 -0.06
N ALA A 112 -14.58 -23.62 0.59
CA ALA A 112 -13.47 -22.82 1.13
C ALA A 112 -12.72 -21.99 0.06
N HIS A 113 -12.60 -22.49 -1.18
CA HIS A 113 -11.94 -21.78 -2.26
C HIS A 113 -12.70 -20.49 -2.64
N GLU A 114 -14.02 -20.57 -2.78
CA GLU A 114 -14.90 -19.42 -3.08
C GLU A 114 -15.01 -18.48 -1.89
N ALA A 115 -14.97 -18.98 -0.65
CA ALA A 115 -14.99 -18.13 0.54
C ALA A 115 -13.74 -17.23 0.61
N ARG A 116 -12.60 -17.68 0.09
CA ARG A 116 -11.29 -17.00 0.20
C ARG A 116 -11.28 -15.60 -0.41
N GLN A 117 -12.02 -15.37 -1.52
CA GLN A 117 -12.16 -14.03 -2.10
C GLN A 117 -12.95 -13.08 -1.20
N TYR A 118 -14.00 -13.56 -0.53
CA TYR A 118 -14.78 -12.76 0.40
C TYR A 118 -14.02 -12.50 1.69
N LEU A 119 -13.26 -13.49 2.20
CA LEU A 119 -12.41 -13.32 3.37
C LEU A 119 -11.39 -12.18 3.18
N ARG A 120 -10.77 -12.06 2.01
CA ARG A 120 -9.88 -10.93 1.69
C ARG A 120 -10.58 -9.57 1.80
N ARG A 121 -11.85 -9.50 1.38
CA ARG A 121 -12.69 -8.29 1.46
C ARG A 121 -13.20 -8.00 2.87
N CYS A 122 -13.11 -8.96 3.79
CA CYS A 122 -13.55 -8.78 5.17
C CYS A 122 -12.51 -8.08 6.06
N VAL A 123 -11.24 -8.08 5.63
CA VAL A 123 -10.15 -7.60 6.46
C VAL A 123 -10.25 -6.09 6.64
N ASP A 124 -10.20 -5.67 7.90
CA ASP A 124 -10.06 -4.28 8.30
C ASP A 124 -8.65 -4.08 8.86
N ILE A 125 -7.93 -3.06 8.40
CA ILE A 125 -6.58 -2.79 8.90
C ILE A 125 -6.72 -1.91 10.13
N THR A 126 -6.32 -2.44 11.29
CA THR A 126 -6.48 -1.74 12.56
C THR A 126 -5.24 -0.91 12.92
N HIS A 127 -5.43 0.08 13.78
CA HIS A 127 -4.32 0.86 14.36
C HIS A 127 -3.30 -0.03 15.10
N GLU A 128 -3.73 -1.16 15.66
CA GLU A 128 -2.84 -2.12 16.30
C GLU A 128 -1.89 -2.78 15.28
N MET A 129 -2.42 -3.20 14.13
CA MET A 129 -1.60 -3.75 13.03
C MET A 129 -0.60 -2.70 12.51
N ALA A 130 -1.04 -1.44 12.36
CA ALA A 130 -0.16 -0.34 12.01
C ALA A 130 0.95 -0.12 13.04
N LEU A 131 0.60 -0.12 14.34
CA LEU A 131 1.57 0.03 15.44
C LEU A 131 2.59 -1.11 15.47
N GLN A 132 2.16 -2.35 15.21
CA GLN A 132 3.07 -3.50 15.09
C GLN A 132 4.08 -3.29 13.96
N LEU A 133 3.64 -2.76 12.81
CA LEU A 133 4.53 -2.44 11.70
C LEU A 133 5.50 -1.30 12.05
N ILE A 134 5.01 -0.22 12.66
CA ILE A 134 5.86 0.91 13.11
C ILE A 134 6.97 0.40 14.05
N LYS A 135 6.61 -0.43 15.04
CA LYS A 135 7.59 -1.02 15.97
C LYS A 135 8.61 -1.88 15.23
N ALA A 136 8.17 -2.66 14.23
CA ALA A 136 9.08 -3.50 13.45
C ALA A 136 10.02 -2.70 12.56
N CYS A 137 9.54 -1.63 11.93
CA CYS A 137 10.35 -0.72 11.11
C CYS A 137 11.37 0.06 11.95
N ARG A 138 10.97 0.60 13.11
CA ARG A 138 11.89 1.31 14.00
C ARG A 138 13.02 0.43 14.53
N LYS A 139 12.78 -0.87 14.73
CA LYS A 139 13.83 -1.83 15.13
C LYS A 139 14.93 -1.99 14.07
N ILE A 140 14.64 -1.71 12.82
CA ILE A 140 15.62 -1.74 11.71
C ILE A 140 16.00 -0.33 11.24
N ASN A 141 15.80 0.68 12.09
CA ASN A 141 16.13 2.09 11.85
C ASN A 141 15.44 2.69 10.60
N VAL A 142 14.17 2.31 10.37
CA VAL A 142 13.35 2.87 9.30
C VAL A 142 12.36 3.88 9.86
N ASP A 143 12.35 5.07 9.27
CA ASP A 143 11.50 6.17 9.69
C ASP A 143 10.02 5.89 9.44
N CYS A 144 9.20 6.25 10.42
CA CYS A 144 7.76 6.06 10.40
C CYS A 144 7.06 7.34 10.87
N ILE A 145 6.19 7.88 10.03
CA ILE A 145 5.38 9.07 10.29
C ILE A 145 3.90 8.66 10.33
N VAL A 146 3.20 9.09 11.38
CA VAL A 146 1.74 9.01 11.42
C VAL A 146 1.22 10.38 11.00
N ALA A 147 0.46 10.42 9.90
CA ALA A 147 -0.17 11.64 9.43
C ALA A 147 -1.20 12.13 10.46
N PRO A 148 -1.48 13.45 10.54
CA PRO A 148 -2.55 13.95 11.41
C PRO A 148 -3.92 13.39 11.01
N TYR A 149 -4.14 13.23 9.70
CA TYR A 149 -5.33 12.62 9.11
C TYR A 149 -4.91 11.59 8.06
N GLU A 150 -4.98 11.93 6.78
CA GLU A 150 -4.71 11.00 5.70
C GLU A 150 -3.24 11.00 5.29
N ALA A 151 -2.71 9.81 5.02
CA ALA A 151 -1.37 9.61 4.50
C ALA A 151 -1.21 10.30 3.13
N ASP A 152 -2.27 10.39 2.32
CA ASP A 152 -2.23 11.03 1.00
C ASP A 152 -1.67 12.46 1.06
N ALA A 153 -2.23 13.30 1.94
CA ALA A 153 -1.78 14.68 2.09
C ALA A 153 -0.34 14.76 2.63
N GLN A 154 0.00 13.89 3.58
CA GLN A 154 1.34 13.84 4.19
C GLN A 154 2.41 13.38 3.18
N LEU A 155 2.11 12.36 2.38
CA LEU A 155 2.98 11.86 1.31
C LEU A 155 3.22 12.92 0.24
N ALA A 156 2.17 13.62 -0.17
CA ALA A 156 2.28 14.72 -1.12
C ALA A 156 3.11 15.89 -0.56
N PHE A 157 2.92 16.23 0.72
CA PHE A 157 3.73 17.24 1.39
C PHE A 157 5.23 16.85 1.39
N LEU A 158 5.56 15.62 1.79
CA LEU A 158 6.95 15.15 1.79
C LEU A 158 7.60 15.24 0.40
N ASN A 159 6.84 14.93 -0.65
CA ASN A 159 7.35 14.99 -2.03
C ASN A 159 7.48 16.43 -2.55
N THR A 160 6.51 17.28 -2.28
CA THR A 160 6.52 18.67 -2.77
C THR A 160 7.59 19.51 -2.08
N GLN A 161 7.86 19.26 -0.80
CA GLN A 161 8.94 19.90 -0.03
C GLN A 161 10.34 19.33 -0.32
N GLY A 162 10.46 18.29 -1.15
CA GLY A 162 11.75 17.66 -1.46
C GLY A 162 12.34 16.83 -0.32
N ILE A 163 11.54 16.46 0.69
CA ILE A 163 11.94 15.54 1.75
C ILE A 163 11.99 14.11 1.21
N ALA A 164 11.08 13.77 0.29
CA ALA A 164 11.08 12.51 -0.44
C ALA A 164 11.14 12.76 -1.95
N ASP A 165 12.04 12.06 -2.65
CA ASP A 165 12.18 12.14 -4.10
C ASP A 165 11.00 11.49 -4.83
N LEU A 166 10.38 10.50 -4.18
CA LEU A 166 9.35 9.65 -4.75
C LEU A 166 8.33 9.21 -3.70
N VAL A 167 7.06 9.10 -4.11
CA VAL A 167 6.00 8.44 -3.36
C VAL A 167 5.68 7.06 -3.95
N ILE A 168 5.68 6.01 -3.11
CA ILE A 168 5.14 4.69 -3.44
C ILE A 168 3.74 4.54 -2.84
N THR A 169 2.74 4.39 -3.69
CA THR A 169 1.33 4.21 -3.30
C THR A 169 0.59 3.35 -4.34
N GLU A 170 -0.60 2.87 -4.03
CA GLU A 170 -1.55 2.35 -5.03
C GLU A 170 -2.81 3.20 -5.15
N ASP A 171 -2.84 4.32 -4.43
CA ASP A 171 -3.85 5.33 -4.58
C ASP A 171 -3.45 6.31 -5.68
N SER A 172 -4.30 6.43 -6.70
CA SER A 172 -4.09 7.38 -7.78
C SER A 172 -4.38 8.82 -7.36
N ASP A 173 -5.07 9.02 -6.22
CA ASP A 173 -5.50 10.33 -5.75
C ASP A 173 -4.31 11.23 -5.42
N LEU A 174 -3.17 10.64 -5.04
CA LEU A 174 -1.90 11.33 -4.77
C LEU A 174 -1.38 12.18 -5.94
N LEU A 175 -1.77 11.86 -7.17
CA LEU A 175 -1.46 12.68 -8.34
C LEU A 175 -2.14 14.06 -8.29
N LEU A 176 -3.36 14.13 -7.72
CA LEU A 176 -4.11 15.38 -7.59
C LEU A 176 -3.54 16.28 -6.50
N PHE A 177 -2.89 15.72 -5.48
CA PHE A 177 -2.21 16.49 -4.43
C PHE A 177 -0.91 17.15 -4.92
N GLY A 178 -0.55 16.99 -6.20
CA GLY A 178 0.60 17.69 -6.80
C GLY A 178 1.94 16.97 -6.62
N CYS A 179 1.94 15.66 -6.33
CA CYS A 179 3.17 14.87 -6.31
C CYS A 179 3.92 15.02 -7.66
N LYS A 180 5.21 15.37 -7.58
CA LYS A 180 6.08 15.54 -8.76
C LYS A 180 6.46 14.19 -9.36
N LYS A 181 6.74 13.21 -8.49
CA LYS A 181 7.06 11.83 -8.85
C LYS A 181 6.33 10.86 -7.92
N SER A 182 5.50 9.99 -8.49
CA SER A 182 4.82 8.92 -7.76
C SER A 182 4.90 7.62 -8.56
N GLY A 183 4.84 6.48 -7.87
CA GLY A 183 4.90 5.18 -8.51
C GLY A 183 4.26 4.09 -7.65
N TRP A 184 4.07 2.92 -8.23
CA TRP A 184 3.55 1.75 -7.54
C TRP A 184 4.41 0.53 -7.89
N LEU A 185 4.70 -0.27 -6.86
CA LEU A 185 5.46 -1.51 -7.04
C LEU A 185 4.54 -2.54 -7.69
N LYS A 186 4.82 -2.88 -8.95
CA LYS A 186 4.22 -4.05 -9.60
C LYS A 186 5.17 -5.23 -9.46
N ARG A 187 4.65 -6.32 -8.94
CA ARG A 187 5.36 -7.59 -8.99
C ARG A 187 5.48 -7.99 -10.47
N CYS A 188 6.71 -8.12 -10.97
CA CYS A 188 6.92 -8.62 -12.33
C CYS A 188 6.30 -10.03 -12.44
N PRO A 189 5.48 -10.33 -13.47
CA PRO A 189 5.04 -11.69 -13.73
C PRO A 189 6.25 -12.59 -13.88
N ARG A 190 6.25 -13.74 -13.19
CA ARG A 190 7.39 -14.66 -13.13
C ARG A 190 7.75 -15.16 -14.54
N VAL A 191 8.80 -14.60 -15.13
CA VAL A 191 9.51 -15.23 -16.24
C VAL A 191 10.86 -15.70 -15.69
N GLY A 192 10.97 -16.98 -15.36
CA GLY A 192 12.23 -17.72 -15.27
C GLY A 192 13.33 -17.29 -14.29
N LEU A 193 13.10 -16.38 -13.34
CA LEU A 193 14.18 -15.84 -12.50
C LEU A 193 14.11 -16.26 -11.02
N SER A 194 15.29 -16.38 -10.40
CA SER A 194 15.51 -16.85 -9.03
C SER A 194 14.77 -16.00 -7.98
N ARG A 195 14.54 -16.58 -6.79
CA ARG A 195 13.68 -16.03 -5.71
C ARG A 195 14.07 -14.61 -5.21
N ASN A 196 15.21 -14.07 -5.63
CA ASN A 196 15.79 -12.80 -5.17
C ASN A 196 15.91 -11.69 -6.25
N GLN A 197 15.24 -11.81 -7.41
CA GLN A 197 15.33 -10.79 -8.46
C GLN A 197 14.23 -9.70 -8.40
N PRO A 198 14.56 -8.49 -8.88
CA PRO A 198 14.02 -7.25 -8.33
C PRO A 198 12.68 -6.80 -8.90
N THR A 199 11.92 -6.09 -8.07
CA THR A 199 10.55 -5.63 -8.36
C THR A 199 10.54 -4.45 -9.33
N LEU A 200 9.76 -4.56 -10.40
CA LEU A 200 9.48 -3.45 -11.31
C LEU A 200 8.65 -2.40 -10.59
N LEU A 201 9.06 -1.14 -10.73
CA LEU A 201 8.31 0.01 -10.26
C LEU A 201 7.68 0.67 -11.49
N THR A 202 6.35 0.76 -11.53
CA THR A 202 5.70 1.58 -12.57
C THR A 202 5.58 2.98 -12.00
N MET A 203 6.14 3.94 -12.72
CA MET A 203 6.28 5.33 -12.29
C MET A 203 5.40 6.22 -13.16
N PHE A 204 4.74 7.18 -12.55
CA PHE A 204 4.28 8.37 -13.25
C PHE A 204 5.30 9.48 -13.04
N ARG A 205 5.73 10.09 -14.14
CA ARG A 205 6.41 11.38 -14.09
C ARG A 205 5.40 12.41 -14.53
N LYS A 206 5.14 13.43 -13.70
CA LYS A 206 4.41 14.61 -14.16
C LYS A 206 5.19 15.19 -15.34
N MET A 207 4.56 15.35 -16.50
CA MET A 207 5.18 16.12 -17.58
C MET A 207 5.36 17.54 -17.06
N GLU A 208 6.61 18.02 -17.04
CA GLU A 208 6.86 19.46 -16.96
C GLU A 208 6.25 20.04 -18.24
N THR A 209 5.20 20.86 -18.09
CA THR A 209 4.83 21.78 -19.15
C THR A 209 6.05 22.66 -19.36
N LYS A 210 6.65 22.57 -20.55
CA LYS A 210 7.59 23.60 -20.98
C LYS A 210 6.77 24.87 -21.12
N ASP A 211 6.91 25.76 -20.15
CA ASP A 211 6.51 27.16 -20.30
C ASP A 211 7.35 27.81 -21.41
#